data_AF-A0A7S3NR63-F1
#
_entry.id   AF-A0A7S3NR63-F1
#
_cell.length_a   1.000
_cell.length_b   1.000
_cell.length_c   1.000
_cell.angle_alpha   90.00
_cell.angle_beta   90.00
_cell.angle_gamma   90.00
#
_symmetry.space_group_name_H-M   'P 1'
#
loop_
_entity.id
_entity.type
_entity.pdbx_description
1 polymer ?
#
loop_
_entity_poly.entity_id
_entity_poly.type
_entity_poly.pdbx_seq_one_letter_code
_entity_poly.pdbx_strand_id
1 'polypeptide(L)'
;NPMLGQRLAISLSREQASSKNFAIYVQYETATNASALSWLAPQQTSGKTLPYLFTQCQTIHARSMAPLQDTPSVKSTFVVETLTEPAIQTRVTGNMTHNQLQNSSGVELRFTRHQIDIPIQSYLLAIASGNLAERKIGD
;
A
#
# COMPACT_ATOMS: atom_id res chain seq x y z
N ASN A 1 -10.07 8.10 -21.88
CA ASN A 1 -10.91 7.09 -21.20
C ASN A 1 -10.82 7.32 -19.70
N PRO A 2 -11.87 7.84 -19.04
CA PRO A 2 -11.86 8.18 -17.61
C PRO A 2 -11.47 7.01 -16.70
N MET A 3 -11.79 5.78 -17.10
CA MET A 3 -11.50 4.57 -16.32
C MET A 3 -10.00 4.26 -16.21
N LEU A 4 -9.17 4.79 -17.11
CA LEU A 4 -7.73 4.53 -17.11
C LEU A 4 -6.94 5.46 -16.17
N GLY A 5 -7.59 6.48 -15.61
CA GLY A 5 -6.93 7.52 -14.83
C GLY A 5 -6.15 8.51 -15.70
N GLN A 6 -5.14 9.15 -15.10
CA GLN A 6 -4.27 10.11 -15.77
C GLN A 6 -2.86 9.53 -15.95
N ARG A 7 -2.26 9.79 -17.12
CA ARG A 7 -0.89 9.37 -17.41
C ARG A 7 0.10 10.25 -16.66
N LEU A 8 0.97 9.65 -15.84
CA LEU A 8 2.15 10.30 -15.31
C LEU A 8 3.31 10.13 -16.31
N ALA A 9 3.83 11.23 -16.83
CA ALA A 9 5.02 11.24 -17.69
C ALA A 9 6.21 11.82 -16.90
N ILE A 10 7.31 11.09 -16.85
CA ILE A 10 8.51 11.47 -16.10
C ILE A 10 9.64 11.67 -17.10
N SER A 11 10.24 12.86 -17.10
CA SER A 11 11.41 13.17 -17.92
C SER A 11 12.67 12.67 -17.22
N LEU A 12 13.45 11.85 -17.92
CA LEU A 12 14.72 11.32 -17.42
C LEU A 12 15.88 12.17 -17.94
N SER A 13 16.93 12.32 -17.12
CA SER A 13 18.21 12.83 -17.60
C SER A 13 18.85 11.85 -18.60
N ARG A 14 19.81 12.31 -19.42
CA ARG A 14 20.54 11.42 -20.34
C ARG A 14 21.24 10.27 -19.62
N GLU A 15 21.79 10.53 -18.44
CA GLU A 15 22.44 9.51 -17.60
C GLU A 15 21.43 8.46 -17.13
N GLN A 16 20.27 8.89 -16.61
CA GLN A 16 19.21 7.97 -16.18
C GLN A 16 18.68 7.13 -17.35
N ALA A 17 18.47 7.75 -18.51
CA ALA A 17 18.00 7.06 -19.70
C ALA A 17 19.01 6.04 -20.27
N SER A 18 20.30 6.21 -19.99
CA SER A 18 21.37 5.31 -20.43
C SER A 18 21.67 4.21 -19.41
N SER A 19 21.17 4.31 -18.17
CA SER A 19 21.36 3.31 -17.13
C SER A 19 20.40 2.12 -17.30
N LYS A 20 20.88 0.91 -16.97
CA LYS A 20 20.03 -0.29 -16.90
C LYS A 20 19.03 -0.23 -15.73
N ASN A 21 19.44 0.40 -14.63
CA ASN A 21 18.65 0.51 -13.40
C ASN A 21 18.75 1.93 -12.84
N PHE A 22 17.63 2.49 -12.42
CA PHE A 22 17.57 3.77 -11.71
C PHE A 22 16.35 3.77 -10.79
N ALA A 23 16.37 4.64 -9.77
CA ALA A 23 15.25 4.82 -8.85
C ALA A 23 14.49 6.11 -9.19
N ILE A 24 13.17 6.04 -9.13
CA ILE A 24 12.28 7.20 -9.17
C ILE A 24 11.58 7.27 -7.81
N TYR A 25 11.62 8.45 -7.20
CA TYR A 25 10.85 8.75 -6.00
C TYR A 25 9.70 9.66 -6.39
N VAL A 26 8.48 9.24 -6.08
CA VAL A 26 7.26 10.03 -6.31
C VAL A 26 6.62 10.27 -4.96
N GLN A 27 6.56 11.54 -4.54
CA GLN A 27 5.75 11.96 -3.41
C GLN A 27 4.33 12.22 -3.91
N TYR A 28 3.34 11.59 -3.30
CA TYR A 28 1.94 11.67 -3.73
C TYR A 28 1.00 11.52 -2.54
N GLU A 29 -0.26 11.84 -2.77
CA GLU A 29 -1.38 11.59 -1.87
C GLU A 29 -2.50 10.92 -2.67
N THR A 30 -3.18 9.95 -2.08
CA THR A 30 -4.32 9.29 -2.73
C THR A 30 -5.55 10.19 -2.69
N ALA A 31 -6.32 10.22 -3.77
CA ALA A 31 -7.60 10.93 -3.76
C ALA A 31 -8.59 10.30 -2.76
N THR A 32 -9.48 11.09 -2.18
CA THR A 32 -10.53 10.60 -1.28
C THR A 32 -11.48 9.60 -1.94
N ASN A 33 -11.58 9.64 -3.26
CA ASN A 33 -12.35 8.73 -4.11
C ASN A 33 -11.47 7.68 -4.83
N ALA A 34 -10.26 7.40 -4.33
CA ALA A 34 -9.38 6.39 -4.90
C ALA A 34 -10.09 5.04 -4.97
N SER A 35 -10.27 4.54 -6.19
CA SER A 35 -11.10 3.35 -6.46
C SER A 35 -10.60 2.05 -5.83
N ALA A 36 -9.31 1.96 -5.49
CA ALA A 36 -8.76 0.81 -4.77
C ALA A 36 -9.08 0.84 -3.28
N LEU A 37 -9.30 2.01 -2.68
CA LEU A 37 -9.35 2.18 -1.23
C LEU A 37 -10.80 2.20 -0.75
N SER A 38 -11.11 1.37 0.24
CA SER A 38 -12.39 1.37 0.94
C SER A 38 -12.17 1.74 2.39
N TRP A 39 -12.56 2.97 2.73
CA TRP A 39 -12.52 3.50 4.10
C TRP A 39 -13.86 3.25 4.79
N LEU A 40 -13.80 2.64 5.96
CA LEU A 40 -14.95 2.36 6.82
C LEU A 40 -14.82 3.17 8.11
N ALA A 41 -15.86 3.94 8.41
CA ALA A 41 -16.02 4.59 9.70
C ALA A 41 -16.16 3.53 10.81
N PRO A 42 -15.84 3.85 12.09
CA PRO A 42 -15.97 2.90 13.19
C PRO A 42 -17.33 2.20 13.24
N GLN A 43 -18.43 2.92 12.99
CA GLN A 43 -19.78 2.37 13.00
C GLN A 43 -20.04 1.31 11.93
N GLN A 44 -19.24 1.28 10.87
CA GLN A 44 -19.31 0.28 9.80
C GLN A 44 -18.46 -0.97 10.11
N THR A 45 -17.61 -0.93 11.14
CA THR A 45 -16.79 -2.07 11.55
C THR A 45 -17.51 -2.93 12.59
N SER A 46 -17.09 -4.18 12.80
CA SER A 46 -17.69 -5.05 13.81
C SER A 46 -17.42 -4.57 15.24
N GLY A 47 -16.25 -3.96 15.48
CA GLY A 47 -15.84 -3.49 16.80
C GLY A 47 -16.44 -2.14 17.20
N LYS A 48 -16.99 -1.36 16.26
CA LYS A 48 -17.63 -0.04 16.49
C LYS A 48 -16.74 1.07 17.07
N THR A 49 -15.46 0.78 17.36
CA THR A 49 -14.53 1.68 18.05
C THR A 49 -13.44 2.27 17.15
N LEU A 50 -12.90 1.47 16.23
CA LEU A 50 -11.80 1.87 15.35
C LEU A 50 -12.26 1.85 13.88
N PRO A 51 -11.73 2.77 13.04
CA PRO A 51 -11.95 2.74 11.60
C PRO A 51 -11.26 1.54 10.97
N TYR A 52 -11.57 1.29 9.70
CA TYR A 52 -10.95 0.22 8.93
C TYR A 52 -10.71 0.65 7.48
N LEU A 53 -9.56 0.27 6.94
CA LEU A 53 -9.19 0.42 5.55
C LEU A 53 -8.92 -0.96 4.96
N PHE A 54 -9.41 -1.20 3.74
CA PHE A 54 -8.89 -2.26 2.89
C PHE A 54 -8.75 -1.81 1.45
N THR A 55 -7.92 -2.52 0.70
CA THR A 55 -7.72 -2.29 -0.74
C THR A 55 -8.28 -3.42 -1.60
N GLN A 56 -8.84 -3.08 -2.76
CA GLN A 56 -9.12 -4.02 -3.85
C GLN A 56 -8.50 -3.49 -5.15
N CYS A 57 -7.38 -4.09 -5.58
CA CYS A 57 -6.60 -3.57 -6.70
C CYS A 57 -6.98 -4.19 -8.07
N GLN A 58 -7.57 -5.38 -8.09
CA GLN A 58 -7.99 -6.00 -9.36
C GLN A 58 -9.25 -5.32 -9.93
N THR A 59 -9.30 -4.96 -11.22
CA THR A 59 -8.31 -5.31 -12.27
C THR A 59 -7.22 -4.26 -12.51
N ILE A 60 -7.56 -2.97 -12.36
CA ILE A 60 -6.68 -1.84 -12.70
C ILE A 60 -6.76 -0.71 -11.66
N HIS A 61 -7.04 -1.05 -10.41
CA HIS A 61 -7.26 -0.06 -9.35
C HIS A 61 -5.98 0.26 -8.58
N ALA A 62 -4.91 -0.55 -8.69
CA ALA A 62 -3.65 -0.28 -8.00
C ALA A 62 -3.10 1.12 -8.34
N ARG A 63 -3.29 1.61 -9.58
CA ARG A 63 -2.92 2.97 -10.00
C ARG A 63 -3.61 4.10 -9.23
N SER A 64 -4.74 3.83 -8.59
CA SER A 64 -5.45 4.81 -7.74
C SER A 64 -4.90 4.86 -6.31
N MET A 65 -4.12 3.84 -5.92
CA MET A 65 -3.44 3.77 -4.62
C MET A 65 -1.98 4.21 -4.72
N ALA A 66 -1.28 3.96 -5.83
CA ALA A 66 0.12 4.34 -6.02
C ALA A 66 0.46 4.60 -7.50
N PRO A 67 1.41 5.50 -7.79
CA PRO A 67 1.93 5.70 -9.15
C PRO A 67 2.85 4.52 -9.52
N LEU A 68 2.34 3.61 -10.35
CA LEU A 68 3.05 2.41 -10.80
C LEU A 68 2.62 1.98 -12.21
N GLN A 69 3.33 1.00 -12.78
CA GLN A 69 2.94 0.38 -14.05
C GLN A 69 1.83 -0.66 -13.85
N ASP A 70 0.58 -0.20 -13.88
CA ASP A 70 -0.57 -1.03 -13.51
C ASP A 70 -1.05 -1.92 -14.67
N THR A 71 -0.27 -2.98 -14.93
CA THR A 71 -0.51 -3.94 -16.00
C THR A 71 -0.12 -5.35 -15.55
N PRO A 72 -0.88 -6.40 -15.92
CA PRO A 72 -0.53 -7.77 -15.57
C PRO A 72 0.76 -8.27 -16.23
N SER A 73 1.26 -7.58 -17.25
CA SER A 73 2.50 -7.91 -17.96
C SER A 73 3.78 -7.55 -17.20
N VAL A 74 3.68 -6.73 -16.15
CA VAL A 74 4.82 -6.33 -15.30
C VAL A 74 4.68 -6.99 -13.94
N LYS A 75 5.78 -7.57 -13.45
CA LYS A 75 5.89 -8.08 -12.09
C LYS A 75 6.97 -7.32 -11.34
N SER A 76 6.74 -7.05 -10.06
CA SER A 76 7.68 -6.35 -9.20
C SER A 76 7.68 -6.95 -7.80
N THR A 77 8.82 -6.87 -7.13
CA THR A 77 8.89 -7.03 -5.67
C THR A 77 8.46 -5.73 -5.01
N PHE A 78 8.01 -5.81 -3.77
CA PHE A 78 7.52 -4.64 -3.04
C PHE A 78 8.06 -4.63 -1.62
N VAL A 79 8.35 -3.43 -1.12
CA VAL A 79 8.49 -3.14 0.30
C VAL A 79 7.45 -2.10 0.62
N VAL A 80 6.57 -2.39 1.58
CA VAL A 80 5.49 -1.49 2.00
C VAL A 80 5.70 -1.14 3.46
N GLU A 81 5.85 0.15 3.71
CA GLU A 81 6.02 0.70 5.04
C GLU A 81 4.79 1.53 5.39
N THR A 82 4.26 1.35 6.59
CA THR A 82 3.06 2.05 7.04
C THR A 82 3.28 2.65 8.41
N LEU A 83 2.74 3.85 8.60
CA LEU A 83 2.62 4.50 9.90
C LEU A 83 1.14 4.65 10.23
N THR A 84 0.73 4.11 11.37
CA THR A 84 -0.66 4.19 11.85
C THR A 84 -0.70 4.53 13.33
N GLU A 85 -1.88 4.85 13.86
CA GLU A 85 -2.08 4.94 15.31
C GLU A 85 -1.72 3.61 16.00
N PRO A 86 -1.22 3.62 17.25
CA PRO A 86 -0.81 2.40 17.97
C PRO A 86 -1.86 1.29 18.04
N ALA A 87 -3.15 1.66 18.09
CA ALA A 87 -4.27 0.74 18.18
C ALA A 87 -4.64 0.08 16.84
N ILE A 88 -4.14 0.60 15.72
CA ILE A 88 -4.41 0.08 14.38
C ILE A 88 -3.37 -0.97 14.03
N GLN A 89 -3.81 -2.13 13.57
CA GLN A 89 -2.97 -3.20 13.04
C GLN A 89 -3.06 -3.21 11.52
N THR A 90 -1.92 -3.30 10.85
CA THR A 90 -1.84 -3.36 9.38
C THR A 90 -1.30 -4.70 8.93
N ARG A 91 -1.91 -5.24 7.88
CA ARG A 91 -1.47 -6.40 7.12
C ARG A 91 -1.42 -6.02 5.65
N VAL A 92 -0.34 -6.40 4.98
CA VAL A 92 -0.16 -6.20 3.53
C VAL A 92 0.13 -7.56 2.91
N THR A 93 -0.12 -7.72 1.61
CA THR A 93 0.45 -8.83 0.84
C THR A 93 1.93 -9.01 1.19
N GLY A 94 2.37 -10.24 1.44
CA GLY A 94 3.76 -10.55 1.79
C GLY A 94 4.01 -10.70 3.29
N ASN A 95 5.28 -10.87 3.64
CA ASN A 95 5.70 -11.15 5.00
C ASN A 95 5.89 -9.84 5.79
N MET A 96 5.31 -9.76 6.98
CA MET A 96 5.61 -8.67 7.91
C MET A 96 7.01 -8.91 8.49
N THR A 97 7.94 -7.99 8.20
CA THR A 97 9.33 -8.08 8.67
C THR A 97 9.60 -7.19 9.87
N HIS A 98 8.78 -6.14 10.08
CA HIS A 98 8.88 -5.25 11.24
C HIS A 98 7.50 -4.85 11.75
N ASN A 99 7.35 -4.76 13.07
CA ASN A 99 6.18 -4.21 13.76
C ASN A 99 6.62 -3.63 15.10
N GLN A 100 6.71 -2.30 15.19
CA GLN A 100 7.20 -1.61 16.38
C GLN A 100 6.43 -0.31 16.62
N LEU A 101 6.34 0.10 17.88
CA LEU A 101 5.94 1.45 18.23
C LEU A 101 7.17 2.36 18.14
N GLN A 102 7.00 3.52 17.52
CA GLN A 102 8.04 4.52 17.38
C GLN A 102 7.52 5.90 17.77
N ASN A 103 8.35 6.67 18.47
CA ASN A 103 8.07 8.06 18.77
C ASN A 103 8.59 8.94 17.64
N SER A 104 7.68 9.57 16.90
CA SER A 104 7.99 10.55 15.87
C SER A 104 7.46 11.91 16.30
N SER A 105 8.36 12.85 16.56
CA SER A 105 8.01 14.23 16.95
C SER A 105 7.05 14.32 18.15
N GLY A 106 7.20 13.42 19.14
CA GLY A 106 6.38 13.37 20.35
C GLY A 106 5.05 12.63 20.21
N VAL A 107 4.75 12.07 19.03
CA VAL A 107 3.58 11.22 18.79
C VAL A 107 4.03 9.77 18.64
N GLU A 108 3.44 8.87 19.43
CA GLU A 108 3.66 7.44 19.29
C GLU A 108 2.84 6.90 18.11
N LEU A 109 3.53 6.25 17.17
CA LEU A 109 2.93 5.64 15.99
C LEU A 109 3.39 4.19 15.86
N ARG A 110 2.54 3.34 15.30
CA ARG A 110 2.92 1.99 14.90
C ARG A 110 3.54 2.03 13.52
N PHE A 111 4.80 1.62 13.44
CA PHE A 111 5.50 1.34 12.19
C PHE A 111 5.42 -0.14 11.87
N THR A 112 4.98 -0.47 10.65
CA THR A 112 5.10 -1.82 10.11
C THR A 112 5.81 -1.81 8.77
N ARG A 113 6.59 -2.86 8.50
CA ARG A 113 7.20 -3.12 7.20
C ARG A 113 6.76 -4.50 6.73
N HIS A 114 6.27 -4.56 5.50
CA HIS A 114 5.95 -5.80 4.80
C HIS A 114 6.81 -5.92 3.54
N GLN A 115 7.27 -7.13 3.25
CA GLN A 115 8.15 -7.43 2.13
C GLN A 115 7.58 -8.54 1.27
N ILE A 116 7.54 -8.29 -0.03
CA ILE A 116 7.10 -9.21 -1.07
C ILE A 116 8.32 -9.52 -1.95
N ASP A 117 9.02 -10.61 -1.63
CA ASP A 117 10.27 -11.01 -2.31
C ASP A 117 10.03 -11.70 -3.65
N ILE A 118 8.84 -12.26 -3.86
CA ILE A 118 8.45 -12.91 -5.10
C ILE A 118 7.82 -11.85 -6.01
N PRO A 119 8.29 -11.64 -7.25
CA PRO A 119 7.69 -10.67 -8.16
C PRO A 119 6.21 -10.97 -8.42
N ILE A 120 5.34 -10.01 -8.11
CA ILE A 120 3.89 -10.08 -8.34
C ILE A 120 3.41 -8.92 -9.23
N GLN A 121 2.26 -9.10 -9.86
CA GLN A 121 1.56 -8.02 -10.56
C GLN A 121 0.95 -7.04 -9.55
N SER A 122 0.85 -5.76 -9.92
CA SER A 122 0.31 -4.68 -9.05
C SER A 122 -1.10 -4.95 -8.52
N TYR A 123 -1.95 -5.64 -9.28
CA TYR A 123 -3.31 -5.94 -8.85
C TYR A 123 -3.39 -6.93 -7.67
N LEU A 124 -2.29 -7.62 -7.34
CA LEU A 124 -2.17 -8.53 -6.18
C LEU A 124 -1.70 -7.80 -4.91
N LEU A 125 -1.36 -6.52 -4.99
CA LEU A 125 -1.04 -5.72 -3.82
C LEU A 125 -2.33 -5.46 -3.04
N ALA A 126 -2.37 -5.92 -1.79
CA ALA A 126 -3.50 -5.74 -0.89
C ALA A 126 -3.02 -5.21 0.46
N ILE A 127 -3.79 -4.31 1.07
CA ILE A 127 -3.60 -3.74 2.40
C ILE A 127 -4.92 -3.89 3.15
N ALA A 128 -4.83 -4.29 4.41
CA ALA A 128 -5.90 -4.27 5.39
C ALA A 128 -5.38 -3.61 6.67
N SER A 129 -6.08 -2.60 7.17
CA SER A 129 -5.63 -1.81 8.32
C SER A 129 -6.80 -1.45 9.22
N GLY A 130 -6.75 -1.85 10.49
CA GLY A 130 -7.80 -1.59 11.47
C GLY A 130 -7.65 -2.46 12.72
N ASN A 131 -8.76 -2.77 13.39
CA ASN A 131 -8.76 -3.66 14.55
C ASN A 131 -8.66 -5.14 14.12
N LEU A 132 -7.45 -5.59 13.78
CA LEU A 132 -7.18 -6.96 13.34
C LEU A 132 -6.68 -7.83 14.50
N ALA A 133 -7.22 -9.03 14.59
CA ALA A 133 -6.73 -10.09 15.47
C ALA A 133 -6.30 -11.29 14.62
N GLU A 134 -5.30 -12.02 15.09
CA GLU A 134 -4.81 -13.23 14.45
C GLU A 134 -4.96 -14.43 15.38
N ARG A 135 -5.19 -15.60 14.78
CA ARG A 135 -5.23 -16.89 15.48
C ARG A 135 -4.62 -17.94 14.58
N LYS A 136 -3.61 -18.67 15.07
CA LYS A 136 -3.00 -19.79 14.35
C LYS A 136 -4.05 -20.91 14.21
N ILE A 137 -4.23 -21.42 12.99
CA ILE A 137 -5.18 -22.51 12.67
C ILE A 137 -4.51 -23.74 12.04
N GLY A 138 -3.21 -23.67 11.75
CA GLY A 138 -2.40 -24.73 11.16
C GLY A 138 -0.92 -24.41 11.30
N ASP A 139 -0.05 -25.37 11.01
CA ASP A 139 1.40 -25.25 11.08
C ASP A 139 2.03 -24.62 9.83
#